data_AF-E3BKR3-F1
#
_entry.id   AF-E3BKR3-F1
#
_cell.length_a   1.000
_cell.length_b   1.000
_cell.length_c   1.000
_cell.angle_alpha   90.00
_cell.angle_beta   90.00
_cell.angle_gamma   90.00
#
_symmetry.space_group_name_H-M   'P 1'
#
loop_
_entity.id
_entity.type
_entity.pdbx_description
1 polymer ?
#
loop_
_entity_poly.entity_id
_entity_poly.type
_entity_poly.pdbx_seq_one_letter_code
_entity_poly.pdbx_strand_id
1 'polypeptide(L)'
;MKKLIALLSISSLPFNVMADETSISAFMDYFHSDPVNAMNQLPPKEGDDYSAVEWSADDELHSDLRDLIIERSSNDARMFSPIRSNDNPARLVDAGYGLIRNLNELSLKAPNSMKLDEQPWSDTYWPLYSGAAAWRYNDRDLSAYTWQEYYDFSESIKPLDSYPNDQRHLLSPAEKYDLLVGDTNFTLTKRSWDSGRRYYESRGKVERWMGLCHGWAAAAYMLPRPMKSMDVKAPNGQSIKFYPSDIKALGTLLWSEAPFNTRFVGGRCNIKSPEKDENGRIIEPDCVDTNPATWHLSVLNQLGISKRSVIMDATYDYQVWNQPLLGYKLTYFNPQTNRASNDPNNVTIALSEYTKDKFSSYRSARAESVVGVEMIVEYMVETNPTHREYDAPRLDGVARVKYYYDLELDSDGNTIGGEWYQNRHPDFLWTPTPDAIAKSYYDGAGSWDVKDVVPESWRTKAPSASHYSQPMTSIVSALFAAASSEDDKPKEEWHQLVTNGSQCLDVEAGPYNAGSRIYSWHCHNGDNQLWKLNALGQLTSKVAPDLCLDQDGINITIEECDMSDTQKWRWDSNQLKNGLGNSLKRNHNNWPLGASVQGSHWYWR
;
A
#
# COMPACT_ATOMS: atom_id res chain seq x y z
N MET A 1 -7.97 26.59 -61.97
CA MET A 1 -7.26 26.76 -60.68
C MET A 1 -8.13 26.23 -59.55
N LYS A 2 -7.92 24.99 -59.11
CA LYS A 2 -8.51 24.45 -57.87
C LYS A 2 -7.33 24.13 -56.94
N LYS A 3 -7.22 24.87 -55.84
CA LYS A 3 -6.18 24.69 -54.82
C LYS A 3 -6.49 23.42 -54.03
N LEU A 4 -5.57 22.45 -54.04
CA LEU A 4 -5.52 21.39 -53.04
C LEU A 4 -5.10 22.02 -51.71
N ILE A 5 -5.89 21.80 -50.67
CA ILE A 5 -5.49 22.01 -49.28
C ILE A 5 -5.01 20.64 -48.78
N ALA A 6 -3.71 20.54 -48.51
CA ALA A 6 -3.13 19.41 -47.81
C ALA A 6 -3.52 19.52 -46.32
N LEU A 7 -4.27 18.54 -45.82
CA LEU A 7 -4.44 18.35 -44.38
C LEU A 7 -3.15 17.74 -43.82
N LEU A 8 -2.39 18.56 -43.09
CA LEU A 8 -1.36 18.08 -42.16
C LEU A 8 -2.08 17.38 -41.00
N SER A 9 -2.02 16.04 -41.00
CA SER A 9 -2.36 15.21 -39.86
C SER A 9 -1.30 15.42 -38.78
N ILE A 10 -1.55 16.37 -37.88
CA ILE A 10 -0.84 16.47 -36.61
C ILE A 10 -1.34 15.29 -35.77
N SER A 11 -0.56 14.23 -35.70
CA SER A 11 -0.74 13.16 -34.71
C SER A 11 -0.62 13.79 -33.33
N SER A 12 -1.76 14.01 -32.68
CA SER A 12 -1.81 14.40 -31.27
C SER A 12 -1.26 13.25 -30.44
N LEU A 13 0.02 13.34 -30.04
CA LEU A 13 0.55 12.50 -28.98
C LEU A 13 -0.30 12.77 -27.73
N PRO A 14 -0.81 11.74 -27.04
CA PRO A 14 -1.57 11.95 -25.81
C PRO A 14 -0.68 12.72 -24.81
N PHE A 15 -1.26 13.76 -24.17
CA PHE A 15 -0.55 14.68 -23.26
C PHE A 15 0.32 13.95 -22.21
N ASN A 16 -0.09 12.77 -21.76
CA ASN A 16 0.66 11.94 -20.82
C ASN A 16 2.02 11.46 -21.36
N VAL A 17 2.14 11.14 -22.66
CA VAL A 17 3.41 10.70 -23.25
C VAL A 17 4.41 11.85 -23.37
N MET A 18 3.93 13.08 -23.63
CA MET A 18 4.81 14.25 -23.70
C MET A 18 5.36 14.68 -22.32
N ALA A 19 4.56 14.53 -21.26
CA ALA A 19 5.00 14.77 -19.89
C ALA A 19 6.03 13.71 -19.45
N ASP A 20 5.77 12.43 -19.73
CA ASP A 20 6.69 11.33 -19.44
C ASP A 20 8.01 11.51 -20.21
N GLU A 21 7.97 11.86 -21.51
CA GLU A 21 9.16 12.12 -22.35
C GLU A 21 10.03 13.26 -21.80
N THR A 22 9.41 14.31 -21.27
CA THR A 22 10.16 15.43 -20.66
C THR A 22 10.89 14.97 -19.38
N SER A 23 10.24 14.15 -18.55
CA SER A 23 10.84 13.64 -17.32
C SER A 23 11.94 12.60 -17.58
N ILE A 24 11.72 11.70 -18.55
CA ILE A 24 12.70 10.70 -19.00
C ILE A 24 13.93 11.39 -19.57
N SER A 25 13.76 12.38 -20.47
CA SER A 25 14.92 13.08 -21.03
C SER A 25 15.73 13.79 -19.96
N ALA A 26 15.05 14.47 -19.01
CA ALA A 26 15.75 15.16 -17.92
C ALA A 26 16.58 14.18 -17.06
N PHE A 27 15.99 13.04 -16.69
CA PHE A 27 16.70 12.02 -15.90
C PHE A 27 17.85 11.38 -16.67
N MET A 28 17.63 10.99 -17.93
CA MET A 28 18.65 10.32 -18.76
C MET A 28 19.79 11.25 -19.15
N ASP A 29 19.53 12.53 -19.41
CA ASP A 29 20.59 13.52 -19.65
C ASP A 29 21.41 13.76 -18.38
N TYR A 30 20.77 13.75 -17.20
CA TYR A 30 21.46 13.80 -15.92
C TYR A 30 22.33 12.55 -15.68
N PHE A 31 21.77 11.34 -15.87
CA PHE A 31 22.52 10.09 -15.72
C PHE A 31 23.75 10.02 -16.64
N HIS A 32 23.64 10.42 -17.91
CA HIS A 32 24.79 10.37 -18.81
C HIS A 32 25.87 11.41 -18.49
N SER A 33 25.49 12.57 -17.90
CA SER A 33 26.41 13.65 -17.56
C SER A 33 27.06 13.48 -16.18
N ASP A 34 26.36 12.89 -15.22
CA ASP A 34 26.82 12.64 -13.86
C ASP A 34 26.26 11.30 -13.32
N PRO A 35 26.76 10.16 -13.83
CA PRO A 35 26.22 8.85 -13.52
C PRO A 35 26.36 8.51 -12.04
N VAL A 36 27.45 8.94 -11.39
CA VAL A 36 27.69 8.64 -9.97
C VAL A 36 26.59 9.24 -9.10
N ASN A 37 26.23 10.52 -9.30
CA ASN A 37 25.19 11.13 -8.50
C ASN A 37 23.79 10.62 -8.89
N ALA A 38 23.52 10.38 -10.17
CA ALA A 38 22.27 9.77 -10.61
C ALA A 38 22.06 8.37 -9.98
N MET A 39 23.09 7.52 -10.00
CA MET A 39 23.05 6.18 -9.39
C MET A 39 22.85 6.22 -7.87
N ASN A 40 23.29 7.29 -7.18
CA ASN A 40 23.12 7.46 -5.74
C ASN A 40 21.80 8.16 -5.36
N GLN A 41 21.07 8.73 -6.32
CA GLN A 41 19.82 9.42 -6.08
C GLN A 41 18.75 8.43 -5.61
N LEU A 42 17.99 8.80 -4.57
CA LEU A 42 16.81 8.04 -4.15
C LEU A 42 15.72 8.10 -5.24
N PRO A 43 15.04 6.99 -5.54
CA PRO A 43 13.86 6.97 -6.37
C PRO A 43 12.84 8.01 -5.90
N PRO A 44 12.25 8.82 -6.79
CA PRO A 44 11.19 9.75 -6.43
C PRO A 44 10.02 8.98 -5.77
N LYS A 45 9.64 9.42 -4.57
CA LYS A 45 8.48 8.92 -3.81
C LYS A 45 7.46 10.02 -3.63
N GLU A 46 6.19 9.68 -3.75
CA GLU A 46 5.04 10.56 -3.54
C GLU A 46 3.86 9.76 -2.95
N GLY A 47 2.80 10.45 -2.54
CA GLY A 47 1.64 9.84 -1.89
C GLY A 47 1.74 9.90 -0.37
N ASP A 48 1.11 8.95 0.31
CA ASP A 48 1.11 8.89 1.76
C ASP A 48 2.49 8.49 2.28
N ASP A 49 2.96 9.18 3.33
CA ASP A 49 4.22 8.86 3.97
C ASP A 49 4.03 7.68 4.94
N TYR A 50 5.01 6.77 4.96
CA TYR A 50 5.05 5.73 5.98
C TYR A 50 5.69 6.33 7.24
N SER A 51 5.35 5.79 8.41
CA SER A 51 5.98 6.22 9.67
C SER A 51 7.40 5.64 9.79
N ALA A 52 8.29 6.05 8.89
CA ALA A 52 9.71 5.78 8.96
C ALA A 52 10.26 6.52 10.18
N VAL A 53 10.57 5.79 11.24
CA VAL A 53 11.19 6.40 12.42
C VAL A 53 12.59 6.87 12.04
N GLU A 54 12.87 8.15 12.28
CA GLU A 54 14.17 8.76 12.04
C GLU A 54 15.31 8.04 12.78
N TRP A 55 16.44 7.97 12.06
CA TRP A 55 17.71 7.37 12.43
C TRP A 55 18.27 7.84 13.79
N SER A 56 18.91 6.92 14.52
CA SER A 56 19.93 7.25 15.52
C SER A 56 21.23 6.52 15.19
N ALA A 57 22.36 7.17 15.43
CA ALA A 57 23.70 6.70 15.06
C ALA A 57 24.16 5.40 15.74
N ASP A 58 23.40 4.87 16.71
CA ASP A 58 23.76 3.72 17.54
C ASP A 58 23.20 2.36 17.04
N ASP A 59 22.69 2.30 15.81
CA ASP A 59 22.30 1.02 15.15
C ASP A 59 23.52 0.29 14.53
N GLU A 60 24.66 0.35 15.21
CA GLU A 60 25.98 -0.12 14.74
C GLU A 60 26.26 -1.60 15.07
N LEU A 61 25.34 -2.24 15.78
CA LEU A 61 25.31 -3.67 16.07
C LEU A 61 24.02 -4.23 15.47
N HIS A 62 23.95 -5.52 15.12
CA HIS A 62 22.72 -6.30 14.85
C HIS A 62 22.50 -6.82 13.41
N SER A 63 23.51 -7.52 12.87
CA SER A 63 23.32 -8.55 11.84
C SER A 63 22.43 -9.70 12.33
N ASP A 64 22.49 -10.07 13.62
CA ASP A 64 21.95 -11.36 14.08
C ASP A 64 20.41 -11.40 14.26
N LEU A 65 19.74 -10.25 14.31
CA LEU A 65 18.26 -10.21 14.31
C LEU A 65 17.67 -10.36 12.91
N ARG A 66 18.44 -9.91 11.93
CA ARG A 66 18.10 -9.93 10.52
C ARG A 66 17.97 -11.38 10.04
N ASP A 67 18.93 -12.22 10.42
CA ASP A 67 18.96 -13.63 10.02
C ASP A 67 17.84 -14.48 10.67
N LEU A 68 17.39 -14.17 11.88
CA LEU A 68 16.29 -14.88 12.56
C LEU A 68 14.90 -14.60 11.95
N ILE A 69 14.69 -13.37 11.44
CA ILE A 69 13.45 -13.00 10.73
C ILE A 69 13.47 -13.59 9.31
N ILE A 70 14.66 -13.69 8.69
CA ILE A 70 14.88 -14.21 7.33
C ILE A 70 15.02 -15.74 7.27
N GLU A 71 15.45 -16.43 8.34
CA GLU A 71 15.49 -17.90 8.42
C GLU A 71 14.08 -18.51 8.30
N ARG A 72 13.03 -17.72 8.54
CA ARG A 72 11.64 -18.10 8.26
C ARG A 72 11.27 -18.01 6.76
N SER A 73 12.12 -17.42 5.90
CA SER A 73 11.82 -17.11 4.49
C SER A 73 12.85 -17.58 3.43
N SER A 74 13.73 -18.54 3.76
CA SER A 74 14.50 -19.44 2.85
C SER A 74 15.97 -19.09 2.49
N ASN A 75 16.72 -20.16 2.15
CA ASN A 75 18.19 -20.33 2.14
C ASN A 75 18.87 -20.21 0.74
N ASP A 76 20.14 -19.76 0.80
CA ASP A 76 21.34 -20.07 -0.03
C ASP A 76 21.73 -19.19 -1.26
N ALA A 77 23.06 -19.04 -1.47
CA ALA A 77 23.72 -17.93 -2.19
C ALA A 77 24.71 -18.30 -3.36
N ARG A 78 25.03 -17.27 -4.19
CA ARG A 78 26.12 -17.02 -5.23
C ARG A 78 25.91 -17.56 -6.68
N MET A 79 26.22 -16.93 -7.85
CA MET A 79 26.93 -15.69 -8.32
C MET A 79 26.56 -15.33 -9.82
N PHE A 80 26.51 -14.01 -10.18
CA PHE A 80 26.49 -13.27 -11.49
C PHE A 80 25.30 -13.25 -12.51
N SER A 81 25.33 -12.19 -13.36
CA SER A 81 24.31 -11.45 -14.19
C SER A 81 23.68 -12.15 -15.42
N PRO A 82 23.35 -13.44 -15.33
CA PRO A 82 22.02 -13.86 -15.78
C PRO A 82 21.03 -13.80 -14.62
N ILE A 83 19.74 -13.93 -14.92
CA ILE A 83 18.74 -14.41 -13.95
C ILE A 83 19.37 -15.54 -13.15
N ARG A 84 19.74 -15.25 -11.89
CA ARG A 84 20.31 -16.25 -11.00
C ARG A 84 19.25 -17.28 -10.68
N SER A 85 19.64 -18.41 -10.10
CA SER A 85 18.64 -19.38 -9.67
C SER A 85 17.67 -18.76 -8.64
N ASN A 86 18.17 -17.89 -7.73
CA ASN A 86 17.37 -17.13 -6.76
C ASN A 86 16.68 -15.89 -7.37
N ASP A 87 17.04 -15.49 -8.60
CA ASP A 87 16.51 -14.31 -9.28
C ASP A 87 15.66 -14.70 -10.50
N ASN A 88 15.02 -15.88 -10.47
CA ASN A 88 14.18 -16.35 -11.57
C ASN A 88 12.71 -15.98 -11.34
N PRO A 89 12.10 -15.10 -12.17
CA PRO A 89 10.71 -14.69 -11.99
C PRO A 89 9.72 -15.87 -12.08
N ALA A 90 10.07 -16.95 -12.75
CA ALA A 90 9.26 -18.18 -12.81
C ALA A 90 9.07 -18.86 -11.43
N ARG A 91 9.93 -18.56 -10.45
CA ARG A 91 9.79 -19.06 -9.08
C ARG A 91 8.82 -18.22 -8.24
N LEU A 92 8.53 -17.00 -8.68
CA LEU A 92 7.63 -16.07 -8.00
C LEU A 92 6.21 -16.12 -8.58
N VAL A 93 6.09 -15.94 -9.90
CA VAL A 93 4.81 -15.62 -10.52
C VAL A 93 3.89 -16.84 -10.68
N ASP A 94 2.58 -16.59 -10.74
CA ASP A 94 1.57 -17.65 -10.85
C ASP A 94 1.65 -18.50 -12.10
N ALA A 95 2.08 -17.90 -13.21
CA ALA A 95 2.33 -18.63 -14.44
C ALA A 95 3.49 -19.62 -14.34
N GLY A 96 4.34 -19.53 -13.28
CA GLY A 96 5.53 -20.35 -13.13
C GLY A 96 6.45 -20.24 -14.35
N TYR A 97 6.91 -21.38 -14.86
CA TYR A 97 7.70 -21.43 -16.11
C TYR A 97 6.90 -21.05 -17.38
N GLY A 98 5.58 -20.93 -17.28
CA GLY A 98 4.72 -20.41 -18.35
C GLY A 98 4.64 -18.88 -18.41
N LEU A 99 5.43 -18.15 -17.61
CA LEU A 99 5.48 -16.69 -17.71
C LEU A 99 5.88 -16.23 -19.11
N ILE A 100 5.38 -15.06 -19.51
CA ILE A 100 5.72 -14.45 -20.79
C ILE A 100 7.02 -13.67 -20.61
N ARG A 101 8.03 -14.03 -21.40
CA ARG A 101 9.36 -13.40 -21.40
C ARG A 101 9.61 -12.52 -22.62
N ASN A 102 8.96 -12.82 -23.74
CA ASN A 102 9.07 -12.00 -24.93
C ASN A 102 8.41 -10.64 -24.66
N LEU A 103 9.17 -9.56 -24.79
CA LEU A 103 8.70 -8.23 -24.37
C LEU A 103 7.51 -7.73 -25.21
N ASN A 104 7.47 -8.09 -26.50
CA ASN A 104 6.38 -7.72 -27.39
C ASN A 104 5.10 -8.50 -27.09
N GLU A 105 5.21 -9.78 -26.78
CA GLU A 105 4.07 -10.57 -26.32
C GLU A 105 3.57 -10.05 -24.96
N LEU A 106 4.50 -9.72 -24.06
CA LEU A 106 4.17 -9.22 -22.72
C LEU A 106 3.43 -7.88 -22.79
N SER A 107 3.89 -6.93 -23.61
CA SER A 107 3.25 -5.61 -23.77
C SER A 107 1.87 -5.67 -24.41
N LEU A 108 1.53 -6.75 -25.13
CA LEU A 108 0.19 -6.99 -25.66
C LEU A 108 -0.77 -7.60 -24.64
N LYS A 109 -0.26 -8.36 -23.65
CA LYS A 109 -1.10 -9.05 -22.65
C LYS A 109 -1.18 -8.31 -21.31
N ALA A 110 -0.12 -7.63 -20.90
CA ALA A 110 -0.10 -6.80 -19.70
C ALA A 110 -0.26 -5.33 -20.11
N PRO A 111 -1.29 -4.61 -19.62
CA PRO A 111 -1.48 -3.20 -19.98
C PRO A 111 -0.35 -2.34 -19.40
N ASN A 112 -0.04 -1.22 -20.05
CA ASN A 112 0.98 -0.28 -19.54
C ASN A 112 0.54 0.46 -18.26
N SER A 113 -0.73 0.40 -17.91
CA SER A 113 -1.24 0.89 -16.63
C SER A 113 -2.18 -0.16 -16.07
N MET A 114 -1.94 -0.56 -14.83
CA MET A 114 -2.73 -1.55 -14.12
C MET A 114 -2.92 -1.11 -12.67
N LYS A 115 -4.14 -1.25 -12.16
CA LYS A 115 -4.47 -1.12 -10.74
C LYS A 115 -5.40 -2.27 -10.38
N LEU A 116 -5.13 -2.95 -9.26
CA LEU A 116 -5.95 -4.08 -8.82
C LEU A 116 -7.39 -3.65 -8.56
N ASP A 117 -8.34 -4.48 -9.00
CA ASP A 117 -9.77 -4.28 -8.72
C ASP A 117 -10.05 -4.42 -7.22
N GLU A 118 -9.37 -5.36 -6.55
CA GLU A 118 -9.38 -5.52 -5.09
C GLU A 118 -8.12 -4.87 -4.49
N GLN A 119 -8.31 -3.72 -3.84
CA GLN A 119 -7.24 -3.00 -3.16
C GLN A 119 -6.82 -3.73 -1.87
N PRO A 120 -5.55 -4.16 -1.74
CA PRO A 120 -5.03 -4.68 -0.48
C PRO A 120 -5.24 -3.65 0.63
N TRP A 121 -5.65 -4.06 1.82
CA TRP A 121 -5.95 -3.11 2.90
C TRP A 121 -4.69 -2.64 3.63
N SER A 122 -4.66 -1.36 4.02
CA SER A 122 -3.63 -0.84 4.92
C SER A 122 -3.94 -1.25 6.36
N ASP A 123 -2.87 -1.37 7.13
CA ASP A 123 -2.88 -1.56 8.58
C ASP A 123 -1.58 -0.97 9.14
N THR A 124 -1.39 -1.05 10.45
CA THR A 124 -0.07 -0.83 11.04
C THR A 124 0.75 -2.11 10.97
N TYR A 125 2.08 -1.99 11.07
CA TYR A 125 3.00 -3.12 11.16
C TYR A 125 3.00 -3.76 12.57
N TRP A 126 2.07 -3.40 13.47
CA TRP A 126 1.96 -3.93 14.85
C TRP A 126 3.32 -4.01 15.56
N PRO A 127 3.88 -2.86 15.96
CA PRO A 127 5.25 -2.77 16.42
C PRO A 127 5.53 -3.67 17.64
N LEU A 128 6.67 -4.35 17.66
CA LEU A 128 7.02 -5.21 18.78
C LEU A 128 7.25 -4.39 20.06
N TYR A 129 7.74 -3.15 19.92
CA TYR A 129 7.94 -2.26 21.06
C TYR A 129 6.62 -1.81 21.72
N SER A 130 5.46 -1.95 21.07
CA SER A 130 4.16 -1.64 21.68
C SER A 130 3.40 -2.88 22.16
N GLY A 131 4.01 -4.07 22.06
CA GLY A 131 3.42 -5.35 22.44
C GLY A 131 2.75 -6.10 21.29
N ALA A 132 3.02 -5.72 20.03
CA ALA A 132 2.39 -6.30 18.84
C ALA A 132 0.85 -6.30 18.98
N ALA A 133 0.19 -7.46 18.89
CA ALA A 133 -1.26 -7.57 19.06
C ALA A 133 -1.77 -7.32 20.49
N ALA A 134 -0.89 -7.19 21.50
CA ALA A 134 -1.24 -6.76 22.85
C ALA A 134 -1.26 -5.22 23.02
N TRP A 135 -1.01 -4.47 21.94
CA TRP A 135 -1.06 -3.02 21.98
C TRP A 135 -2.49 -2.49 22.13
N ARG A 136 -2.76 -1.76 23.23
CA ARG A 136 -4.03 -1.03 23.46
C ARG A 136 -4.07 0.31 22.71
N TYR A 137 -3.96 0.22 21.39
CA TYR A 137 -3.60 1.30 20.47
C TYR A 137 -4.45 2.57 20.50
N ASN A 138 -5.62 2.55 21.12
CA ASN A 138 -6.52 3.70 21.15
C ASN A 138 -7.15 3.91 22.54
N ASP A 139 -6.51 3.38 23.59
CA ASP A 139 -6.78 3.84 24.95
C ASP A 139 -6.21 5.25 25.14
N ARG A 140 -7.06 6.21 25.50
CA ARG A 140 -6.67 7.63 25.61
C ARG A 140 -5.74 7.92 26.79
N ASP A 141 -5.66 7.01 27.76
CA ASP A 141 -4.76 7.16 28.90
C ASP A 141 -3.35 6.65 28.59
N LEU A 142 -3.17 5.93 27.47
CA LEU A 142 -1.89 5.38 27.07
C LEU A 142 -0.95 6.48 26.57
N SER A 143 0.13 6.71 27.30
CA SER A 143 1.26 7.56 26.89
C SER A 143 2.55 6.79 27.14
N ALA A 144 3.11 6.22 26.07
CA ALA A 144 4.30 5.37 26.13
C ALA A 144 5.12 5.49 24.84
N TYR A 145 6.44 5.32 24.96
CA TYR A 145 7.40 5.45 23.87
C TYR A 145 8.37 4.28 23.79
N THR A 146 8.46 3.47 24.84
CA THR A 146 9.36 2.30 24.95
C THR A 146 8.59 1.03 25.31
N TRP A 147 9.17 -0.13 25.01
CA TRP A 147 8.58 -1.44 25.34
C TRP A 147 8.18 -1.57 26.80
N GLN A 148 9.05 -1.14 27.72
CA GLN A 148 8.77 -1.21 29.15
C GLN A 148 7.58 -0.33 29.55
N GLU A 149 7.47 0.89 29.02
CA GLU A 149 6.33 1.78 29.32
C GLU A 149 5.01 1.24 28.81
N TYR A 150 5.00 0.68 27.59
CA TYR A 150 3.82 0.03 27.01
C TYR A 150 3.38 -1.20 27.82
N TYR A 151 4.36 -2.00 28.25
CA TYR A 151 4.13 -3.17 29.10
C TYR A 151 3.61 -2.76 30.48
N ASP A 152 4.26 -1.79 31.14
CA ASP A 152 3.88 -1.28 32.46
C ASP A 152 2.49 -0.65 32.44
N PHE A 153 2.12 0.03 31.35
CA PHE A 153 0.76 0.54 31.18
C PHE A 153 -0.26 -0.59 31.26
N SER A 154 -0.02 -1.67 30.53
CA SER A 154 -0.98 -2.78 30.35
C SER A 154 -1.06 -3.69 31.57
N GLU A 155 0.07 -3.89 32.27
CA GLU A 155 0.21 -4.82 33.39
C GLU A 155 0.08 -4.16 34.76
N SER A 156 0.60 -2.94 34.93
CA SER A 156 0.72 -2.29 36.25
C SER A 156 -0.17 -1.06 36.41
N ILE A 157 -0.20 -0.15 35.43
CA ILE A 157 -0.92 1.13 35.55
C ILE A 157 -2.42 0.93 35.34
N LYS A 158 -2.79 0.19 34.29
CA LYS A 158 -4.18 -0.06 33.92
C LYS A 158 -4.37 -1.55 33.61
N PRO A 159 -4.27 -2.45 34.61
CA PRO A 159 -4.44 -3.89 34.38
C PRO A 159 -5.83 -4.22 33.84
N LEU A 160 -6.01 -5.40 33.22
CA LEU A 160 -7.27 -5.83 32.61
C LEU A 160 -8.49 -5.67 33.54
N ASP A 161 -8.36 -6.01 34.82
CA ASP A 161 -9.45 -5.88 35.81
C ASP A 161 -9.89 -4.43 36.08
N SER A 162 -9.08 -3.44 35.68
CA SER A 162 -9.47 -2.02 35.75
C SER A 162 -10.45 -1.60 34.65
N TYR A 163 -10.65 -2.43 33.61
CA TYR A 163 -11.61 -2.15 32.53
C TYR A 163 -12.97 -2.76 32.86
N PRO A 164 -13.98 -1.91 33.18
CA PRO A 164 -15.34 -2.39 33.30
C PRO A 164 -15.85 -2.92 31.94
N ASN A 165 -16.91 -3.71 31.99
CA ASN A 165 -17.41 -4.44 30.81
C ASN A 165 -17.71 -3.54 29.60
N ASP A 166 -18.22 -2.33 29.84
CA ASP A 166 -18.54 -1.33 28.84
C ASP A 166 -17.31 -0.63 28.24
N GLN A 167 -16.13 -0.78 28.86
CA GLN A 167 -14.85 -0.26 28.37
C GLN A 167 -13.94 -1.32 27.76
N ARG A 168 -14.34 -2.61 27.76
CA ARG A 168 -13.51 -3.69 27.20
C ARG A 168 -13.29 -3.59 25.68
N HIS A 169 -14.02 -2.71 24.99
CA HIS A 169 -13.72 -2.37 23.61
C HIS A 169 -12.37 -1.62 23.44
N LEU A 170 -11.79 -1.08 24.52
CA LEU A 170 -10.46 -0.43 24.55
C LEU A 170 -9.31 -1.42 24.74
N LEU A 171 -9.59 -2.69 25.07
CA LEU A 171 -8.57 -3.72 25.19
C LEU A 171 -7.89 -3.99 23.84
N SER A 172 -6.69 -4.55 23.92
CA SER A 172 -5.92 -4.91 22.74
C SER A 172 -6.57 -6.05 21.95
N PRO A 173 -6.25 -6.21 20.66
CA PRO A 173 -6.74 -7.31 19.84
C PRO A 173 -6.48 -8.70 20.47
N ALA A 174 -5.31 -8.92 21.07
CA ALA A 174 -4.96 -10.19 21.72
C ALA A 174 -5.79 -10.43 23.00
N GLU A 175 -6.01 -9.40 23.83
CA GLU A 175 -6.84 -9.53 25.03
C GLU A 175 -8.31 -9.81 24.67
N LYS A 176 -8.83 -9.14 23.64
CA LYS A 176 -10.18 -9.41 23.11
C LYS A 176 -10.29 -10.84 22.60
N TYR A 177 -9.26 -11.36 21.94
CA TYR A 177 -9.22 -12.76 21.49
C TYR A 177 -9.23 -13.74 22.67
N ASP A 178 -8.37 -13.53 23.68
CA ASP A 178 -8.30 -14.40 24.85
C ASP A 178 -9.63 -14.43 25.61
N LEU A 179 -10.31 -13.28 25.75
CA LEU A 179 -11.67 -13.20 26.29
C LEU A 179 -12.70 -13.93 25.42
N LEU A 180 -12.62 -13.82 24.09
CA LEU A 180 -13.52 -14.48 23.14
C LEU A 180 -13.43 -16.01 23.24
N VAL A 181 -12.22 -16.56 23.38
CA VAL A 181 -12.03 -18.01 23.55
C VAL A 181 -12.18 -18.48 25.00
N GLY A 182 -12.27 -17.54 25.95
CA GLY A 182 -12.35 -17.82 27.38
C GLY A 182 -11.06 -18.34 27.98
N ASP A 183 -9.90 -17.94 27.43
CA ASP A 183 -8.60 -18.24 27.99
C ASP A 183 -8.29 -17.31 29.18
N THR A 184 -8.50 -17.81 30.39
CA THR A 184 -8.23 -17.06 31.62
C THR A 184 -6.74 -16.80 31.87
N ASN A 185 -5.85 -17.50 31.16
CA ASN A 185 -4.42 -17.27 31.28
C ASN A 185 -3.91 -16.15 30.37
N PHE A 186 -4.75 -15.62 29.46
CA PHE A 186 -4.38 -14.60 28.49
C PHE A 186 -3.12 -15.00 27.70
N THR A 187 -3.12 -16.23 27.17
CA THR A 187 -1.93 -16.84 26.57
C THR A 187 -1.50 -16.08 25.32
N LEU A 188 -2.44 -15.62 24.48
CA LEU A 188 -2.07 -14.89 23.26
C LEU A 188 -1.54 -13.49 23.60
N THR A 189 -2.15 -12.79 24.57
CA THR A 189 -1.65 -11.50 25.08
C THR A 189 -0.22 -11.61 25.59
N LYS A 190 0.05 -12.62 26.44
CA LYS A 190 1.40 -12.84 26.99
C LYS A 190 2.42 -13.14 25.89
N ARG A 191 2.05 -13.97 24.92
CA ARG A 191 2.92 -14.29 23.77
C ARG A 191 3.16 -13.10 22.86
N SER A 192 2.18 -12.21 22.72
CA SER A 192 2.36 -10.96 21.99
C SER A 192 3.37 -10.05 22.68
N TRP A 193 3.36 -9.93 24.02
CA TRP A 193 4.42 -9.22 24.76
C TRP A 193 5.79 -9.88 24.65
N ASP A 194 5.84 -11.21 24.69
CA ASP A 194 7.09 -11.99 24.60
C ASP A 194 7.87 -11.72 23.30
N SER A 195 7.17 -11.36 22.22
CA SER A 195 7.77 -11.02 20.92
C SER A 195 8.77 -9.85 21.02
N GLY A 196 8.44 -8.82 21.81
CA GLY A 196 9.33 -7.70 22.10
C GLY A 196 10.23 -7.96 23.32
N ARG A 197 9.74 -8.70 24.33
CA ARG A 197 10.43 -8.95 25.60
C ARG A 197 11.84 -9.51 25.39
N ARG A 198 12.00 -10.49 24.48
CA ARG A 198 13.31 -11.11 24.21
C ARG A 198 14.37 -10.09 23.76
N TYR A 199 13.98 -9.10 22.94
CA TYR A 199 14.87 -8.04 22.50
C TYR A 199 15.18 -7.06 23.63
N TYR A 200 14.15 -6.65 24.35
CA TYR A 200 14.30 -5.77 25.50
C TYR A 200 15.23 -6.37 26.59
N GLU A 201 15.02 -7.63 26.98
CA GLU A 201 15.84 -8.29 28.00
C GLU A 201 17.28 -8.52 27.55
N SER A 202 17.51 -8.79 26.26
CA SER A 202 18.86 -9.03 25.74
C SER A 202 19.64 -7.75 25.43
N ARG A 203 18.97 -6.62 25.18
CA ARG A 203 19.60 -5.40 24.61
C ARG A 203 19.18 -4.09 25.27
N GLY A 204 18.23 -4.11 26.19
CA GLY A 204 17.68 -2.93 26.85
C GLY A 204 16.71 -2.11 25.99
N LYS A 205 16.53 -2.44 24.71
CA LYS A 205 15.58 -1.79 23.79
C LYS A 205 14.98 -2.76 22.78
N VAL A 206 13.83 -2.38 22.22
CA VAL A 206 13.23 -2.99 21.03
C VAL A 206 13.30 -1.95 19.92
N GLU A 207 13.89 -2.29 18.78
CA GLU A 207 14.02 -1.32 17.69
C GLU A 207 12.66 -0.94 17.12
N ARG A 208 12.50 0.34 16.76
CA ARG A 208 11.19 0.87 16.40
C ARG A 208 10.63 0.33 15.09
N TRP A 209 11.48 -0.09 14.15
CA TRP A 209 11.03 -0.69 12.88
C TRP A 209 10.58 -2.15 13.02
N MET A 210 10.86 -2.81 14.15
CA MET A 210 10.50 -4.21 14.34
C MET A 210 8.99 -4.36 14.54
N GLY A 211 8.39 -5.23 13.72
CA GLY A 211 7.00 -5.63 13.86
C GLY A 211 6.62 -6.73 12.87
N LEU A 212 5.32 -6.80 12.62
CA LEU A 212 4.62 -7.81 11.84
C LEU A 212 4.30 -7.35 10.41
N CYS A 213 5.13 -6.47 9.82
CA CYS A 213 4.91 -5.96 8.45
C CYS A 213 4.81 -7.10 7.42
N HIS A 214 5.58 -8.18 7.59
CA HIS A 214 5.53 -9.36 6.71
C HIS A 214 4.17 -10.07 6.74
N GLY A 215 3.57 -10.22 7.93
CA GLY A 215 2.24 -10.81 8.04
C GLY A 215 1.14 -9.88 7.56
N TRP A 216 1.24 -8.56 7.82
CA TRP A 216 0.31 -7.58 7.27
C TRP A 216 0.32 -7.61 5.75
N ALA A 217 1.51 -7.54 5.13
CA ALA A 217 1.65 -7.50 3.68
C ALA A 217 0.98 -8.70 3.00
N ALA A 218 1.07 -9.90 3.57
CA ALA A 218 0.38 -11.07 3.06
C ALA A 218 -1.12 -11.05 3.37
N ALA A 219 -1.51 -10.75 4.61
CA ALA A 219 -2.91 -10.71 5.02
C ALA A 219 -3.72 -9.68 4.21
N ALA A 220 -3.10 -8.56 3.83
CA ALA A 220 -3.70 -7.42 3.14
C ALA A 220 -4.48 -7.79 1.87
N TYR A 221 -4.05 -8.83 1.15
CA TYR A 221 -4.73 -9.31 -0.07
C TYR A 221 -5.11 -10.79 -0.02
N MET A 222 -4.69 -11.53 1.00
CA MET A 222 -5.10 -12.93 1.17
C MET A 222 -6.32 -13.09 2.09
N LEU A 223 -6.66 -12.05 2.87
CA LEU A 223 -7.88 -11.97 3.65
C LEU A 223 -8.78 -10.86 3.12
N PRO A 224 -10.12 -11.05 3.14
CA PRO A 224 -11.03 -10.01 2.69
C PRO A 224 -10.92 -8.77 3.59
N ARG A 225 -11.30 -7.60 3.09
CA ARG A 225 -11.32 -6.38 3.92
C ARG A 225 -12.39 -6.51 5.02
N PRO A 226 -12.07 -6.34 6.31
CA PRO A 226 -13.07 -6.25 7.36
C PRO A 226 -13.73 -4.88 7.32
N MET A 227 -14.89 -4.77 6.66
CA MET A 227 -15.54 -3.50 6.33
C MET A 227 -16.29 -2.86 7.50
N LYS A 228 -16.60 -3.62 8.55
CA LYS A 228 -17.39 -3.17 9.70
C LYS A 228 -16.88 -3.75 11.02
N SER A 229 -17.14 -3.04 12.11
CA SER A 229 -17.02 -3.57 13.46
C SER A 229 -18.09 -4.64 13.74
N MET A 230 -17.88 -5.43 14.78
CA MET A 230 -18.86 -6.40 15.24
C MET A 230 -18.78 -6.64 16.74
N ASP A 231 -19.90 -7.06 17.29
CA ASP A 231 -20.03 -7.58 18.64
C ASP A 231 -20.03 -9.12 18.59
N VAL A 232 -19.11 -9.75 19.33
CA VAL A 232 -19.00 -11.21 19.46
C VAL A 232 -19.24 -11.64 20.90
N LYS A 233 -19.69 -12.88 21.09
CA LYS A 233 -20.11 -13.38 22.39
C LYS A 233 -19.03 -14.22 23.07
N ALA A 234 -18.55 -13.76 24.22
CA ALA A 234 -17.64 -14.51 25.07
C ALA A 234 -18.36 -15.63 25.84
N PRO A 235 -17.65 -16.66 26.34
CA PRO A 235 -18.25 -17.80 27.05
C PRO A 235 -18.95 -17.42 28.36
N ASN A 236 -18.53 -16.32 28.99
CA ASN A 236 -19.17 -15.76 30.18
C ASN A 236 -20.45 -14.95 29.87
N GLY A 237 -20.86 -14.89 28.59
CA GLY A 237 -22.03 -14.15 28.12
C GLY A 237 -21.79 -12.67 27.82
N GLN A 238 -20.58 -12.16 28.02
CA GLN A 238 -20.22 -10.78 27.72
C GLN A 238 -20.11 -10.55 26.21
N SER A 239 -20.61 -9.39 25.75
CA SER A 239 -20.37 -8.88 24.40
C SER A 239 -18.99 -8.24 24.33
N ILE A 240 -18.19 -8.60 23.33
CA ILE A 240 -16.88 -8.02 23.05
C ILE A 240 -16.94 -7.37 21.68
N LYS A 241 -16.62 -6.08 21.63
CA LYS A 241 -16.58 -5.33 20.38
C LYS A 241 -15.20 -5.46 19.72
N PHE A 242 -15.20 -5.91 18.47
CA PHE A 242 -14.05 -5.90 17.57
C PHE A 242 -14.25 -4.83 16.49
N TYR A 243 -13.28 -3.93 16.38
CA TYR A 243 -13.19 -2.97 15.27
C TYR A 243 -12.45 -3.60 14.09
N PRO A 244 -12.58 -3.06 12.86
CA PRO A 244 -11.78 -3.48 11.71
C PRO A 244 -10.29 -3.60 12.01
N SER A 245 -9.70 -2.64 12.74
CA SER A 245 -8.29 -2.71 13.15
C SER A 245 -7.98 -3.89 14.08
N ASP A 246 -8.88 -4.29 14.98
CA ASP A 246 -8.67 -5.50 15.81
C ASP A 246 -8.66 -6.76 14.95
N ILE A 247 -9.56 -6.84 13.98
CA ILE A 247 -9.69 -7.99 13.07
C ILE A 247 -8.45 -8.06 12.16
N LYS A 248 -8.03 -6.92 11.58
CA LYS A 248 -6.78 -6.80 10.82
C LYS A 248 -5.57 -7.25 11.66
N ALA A 249 -5.48 -6.84 12.93
CA ALA A 249 -4.41 -7.27 13.84
C ALA A 249 -4.31 -8.80 14.00
N LEU A 250 -5.45 -9.46 14.20
CA LEU A 250 -5.50 -10.92 14.33
C LEU A 250 -5.15 -11.63 13.02
N GLY A 251 -5.56 -11.06 11.88
CA GLY A 251 -5.14 -11.51 10.55
C GLY A 251 -3.64 -11.38 10.35
N THR A 252 -3.09 -10.20 10.63
CA THR A 252 -1.65 -9.90 10.56
C THR A 252 -0.84 -10.85 11.46
N LEU A 253 -1.28 -11.09 12.70
CA LEU A 253 -0.62 -12.02 13.61
C LEU A 253 -0.68 -13.46 13.08
N LEU A 254 -1.83 -13.92 12.58
CA LEU A 254 -1.98 -15.24 11.98
C LEU A 254 -1.01 -15.44 10.81
N TRP A 255 -0.97 -14.48 9.87
CA TRP A 255 -0.11 -14.54 8.69
C TRP A 255 1.37 -14.23 8.99
N SER A 256 1.70 -13.83 10.21
CA SER A 256 3.10 -13.71 10.67
C SER A 256 3.62 -15.02 11.28
N GLU A 257 2.77 -15.74 12.03
CA GLU A 257 3.21 -16.84 12.89
C GLU A 257 2.79 -18.23 12.40
N ALA A 258 1.72 -18.35 11.61
CA ALA A 258 1.28 -19.63 11.08
C ALA A 258 2.01 -19.98 9.76
N PRO A 259 2.31 -21.26 9.52
CA PRO A 259 2.91 -21.69 8.27
C PRO A 259 1.94 -21.56 7.08
N PHE A 260 2.47 -21.15 5.93
CA PHE A 260 1.80 -21.15 4.62
C PHE A 260 2.84 -21.25 3.50
N ASN A 261 2.38 -21.60 2.29
CA ASN A 261 3.25 -21.70 1.12
C ASN A 261 3.54 -20.31 0.56
N THR A 262 4.82 -20.01 0.38
CA THR A 262 5.31 -18.77 -0.24
C THR A 262 6.16 -19.06 -1.46
N ARG A 263 6.30 -18.04 -2.29
CA ARG A 263 7.22 -17.95 -3.40
C ARG A 263 8.07 -16.70 -3.23
N PHE A 264 9.34 -16.79 -3.59
CA PHE A 264 10.32 -15.75 -3.33
C PHE A 264 11.27 -15.61 -4.51
N VAL A 265 11.71 -14.39 -4.78
CA VAL A 265 12.76 -14.08 -5.75
C VAL A 265 13.57 -12.88 -5.28
N GLY A 266 14.84 -12.85 -5.67
CA GLY A 266 15.80 -11.84 -5.26
C GLY A 266 16.72 -12.31 -4.14
N GLY A 267 17.62 -11.43 -3.76
CA GLY A 267 18.57 -11.61 -2.67
C GLY A 267 18.53 -10.40 -1.75
N ARG A 268 19.45 -10.32 -0.80
CA ARG A 268 19.64 -9.11 0.01
C ARG A 268 21.08 -8.68 0.01
N CYS A 269 21.29 -7.38 -0.18
CA CYS A 269 22.57 -6.76 0.06
C CYS A 269 22.80 -6.62 1.57
N ASN A 270 23.68 -7.45 2.13
CA ASN A 270 24.06 -7.34 3.53
C ASN A 270 25.26 -6.38 3.76
N ILE A 271 25.80 -5.79 2.69
CA ILE A 271 26.99 -4.95 2.74
C ILE A 271 26.58 -3.47 2.85
N LYS A 272 27.01 -2.79 3.92
CA LYS A 272 26.67 -1.37 4.19
C LYS A 272 27.22 -0.40 3.15
N SER A 273 28.41 -0.68 2.63
CA SER A 273 29.12 0.17 1.66
C SER A 273 29.70 -0.73 0.57
N PRO A 274 28.84 -1.28 -0.29
CA PRO A 274 29.28 -2.18 -1.35
C PRO A 274 30.16 -1.41 -2.34
N GLU A 275 31.12 -2.12 -2.94
CA GLU A 275 32.03 -1.55 -3.93
C GLU A 275 31.25 -1.04 -5.15
N LYS A 276 31.73 0.07 -5.73
CA LYS A 276 31.14 0.73 -6.89
C LYS A 276 32.18 0.98 -7.97
N ASP A 277 31.74 0.98 -9.22
CA ASP A 277 32.58 1.33 -10.37
C ASP A 277 32.68 2.85 -10.61
N GLU A 278 33.34 3.26 -11.70
CA GLU A 278 33.47 4.68 -12.10
C GLU A 278 32.14 5.38 -12.43
N ASN A 279 31.08 4.64 -12.74
CA ASN A 279 29.74 5.17 -12.99
C ASN A 279 28.91 5.21 -11.70
N GLY A 280 29.46 4.75 -10.57
CA GLY A 280 28.77 4.66 -9.29
C GLY A 280 27.83 3.46 -9.18
N ARG A 281 27.87 2.51 -10.13
CA ARG A 281 27.09 1.27 -10.08
C ARG A 281 27.69 0.33 -9.04
N ILE A 282 26.84 -0.24 -8.19
CA ILE A 282 27.26 -1.30 -7.26
C ILE A 282 27.74 -2.52 -8.06
N ILE A 283 28.93 -3.04 -7.75
CA ILE A 283 29.51 -4.23 -8.41
C ILE A 283 29.57 -5.45 -7.50
N GLU A 284 29.25 -5.29 -6.21
CA GLU A 284 29.16 -6.39 -5.26
C GLU A 284 28.07 -7.39 -5.70
N PRO A 285 28.42 -8.66 -5.98
CA PRO A 285 27.46 -9.63 -6.49
C PRO A 285 26.23 -9.83 -5.60
N ASP A 286 26.34 -9.75 -4.28
CA ASP A 286 25.18 -9.96 -3.39
C ASP A 286 24.26 -8.73 -3.31
N CYS A 287 24.65 -7.62 -3.96
CA CYS A 287 23.97 -6.33 -3.91
C CYS A 287 23.46 -5.82 -5.26
N VAL A 288 23.50 -6.67 -6.29
CA VAL A 288 22.96 -6.37 -7.63
C VAL A 288 21.60 -7.05 -7.89
N ASP A 289 21.14 -7.88 -6.95
CA ASP A 289 19.79 -8.44 -6.94
C ASP A 289 18.83 -7.34 -6.38
N THR A 290 17.59 -7.20 -6.81
CA THR A 290 16.88 -7.94 -7.87
C THR A 290 17.22 -7.42 -9.28
N ASN A 291 17.50 -8.30 -10.25
CA ASN A 291 17.76 -7.90 -11.64
C ASN A 291 16.53 -7.19 -12.26
N PRO A 292 16.70 -6.12 -13.05
CA PRO A 292 15.59 -5.41 -13.67
C PRO A 292 14.68 -6.27 -14.56
N ALA A 293 15.23 -7.27 -15.26
CA ALA A 293 14.41 -8.24 -15.99
C ALA A 293 13.49 -9.01 -15.06
N THR A 294 14.01 -9.48 -13.92
CA THR A 294 13.21 -10.21 -12.95
C THR A 294 12.14 -9.34 -12.34
N TRP A 295 12.48 -8.11 -11.96
CA TRP A 295 11.51 -7.12 -11.49
C TRP A 295 10.39 -6.90 -12.52
N HIS A 296 10.75 -6.54 -13.76
CA HIS A 296 9.78 -6.23 -14.81
C HIS A 296 8.90 -7.43 -15.13
N LEU A 297 9.50 -8.60 -15.39
CA LEU A 297 8.76 -9.82 -15.69
C LEU A 297 7.86 -10.23 -14.53
N SER A 298 8.31 -10.07 -13.28
CA SER A 298 7.53 -10.38 -12.09
C SER A 298 6.31 -9.46 -11.96
N VAL A 299 6.52 -8.14 -12.02
CA VAL A 299 5.44 -7.16 -11.89
C VAL A 299 4.40 -7.33 -12.99
N LEU A 300 4.79 -7.42 -14.27
CA LEU A 300 3.81 -7.52 -15.36
C LEU A 300 3.09 -8.87 -15.40
N ASN A 301 3.77 -10.01 -15.15
CA ASN A 301 3.09 -11.31 -15.15
C ASN A 301 2.20 -11.50 -13.89
N GLN A 302 2.65 -11.02 -12.73
CA GLN A 302 1.92 -11.21 -11.47
C GLN A 302 0.79 -10.18 -11.32
N LEU A 303 1.13 -8.90 -11.42
CA LEU A 303 0.18 -7.81 -11.21
C LEU A 303 -0.61 -7.49 -12.47
N GLY A 304 0.06 -7.44 -13.63
CA GLY A 304 -0.56 -7.08 -14.92
C GLY A 304 -1.46 -8.17 -15.52
N ILE A 305 -1.00 -9.43 -15.52
CA ILE A 305 -1.71 -10.56 -16.14
C ILE A 305 -2.50 -11.36 -15.12
N SER A 306 -1.84 -11.81 -14.04
CA SER A 306 -2.50 -12.63 -13.02
C SER A 306 -3.44 -11.83 -12.11
N LYS A 307 -3.38 -10.49 -12.20
CA LYS A 307 -4.19 -9.55 -11.42
C LYS A 307 -4.17 -9.85 -9.92
N ARG A 308 -3.01 -10.23 -9.40
CA ARG A 308 -2.83 -10.54 -7.98
C ARG A 308 -1.61 -9.82 -7.44
N SER A 309 -1.74 -9.29 -6.23
CA SER A 309 -0.66 -8.55 -5.57
C SER A 309 0.59 -9.41 -5.38
N VAL A 310 1.71 -8.73 -5.20
CA VAL A 310 3.01 -9.25 -4.84
C VAL A 310 3.60 -8.31 -3.80
N ILE A 311 4.44 -8.83 -2.91
CA ILE A 311 5.04 -8.06 -1.83
C ILE A 311 6.46 -7.69 -2.26
N MET A 312 6.79 -6.41 -2.17
CA MET A 312 8.15 -5.93 -2.35
C MET A 312 8.74 -5.48 -1.02
N ASP A 313 10.06 -5.58 -0.89
CA ASP A 313 10.78 -4.76 0.07
C ASP A 313 10.96 -3.34 -0.49
N ALA A 314 10.30 -2.38 0.15
CA ALA A 314 10.30 -0.98 -0.27
C ALA A 314 11.50 -0.17 0.27
N THR A 315 12.35 -0.81 1.08
CA THR A 315 13.57 -0.24 1.66
C THR A 315 14.84 -0.81 1.05
N TYR A 316 15.93 -0.06 1.21
CA TYR A 316 17.24 -0.33 0.59
C TYR A 316 18.35 -0.44 1.65
N ASP A 317 17.98 -0.73 2.89
CA ASP A 317 18.87 -0.72 4.04
C ASP A 317 18.67 -1.94 4.96
N TYR A 318 19.10 -1.84 6.21
CA TYR A 318 19.05 -2.97 7.14
C TYR A 318 17.62 -3.32 7.59
N GLN A 319 16.67 -2.39 7.44
CA GLN A 319 15.27 -2.60 7.80
C GLN A 319 14.58 -3.49 6.76
N VAL A 320 13.41 -4.03 7.11
CA VAL A 320 12.60 -4.82 6.19
C VAL A 320 11.20 -4.24 6.19
N TRP A 321 10.82 -3.62 5.08
CA TRP A 321 9.49 -3.04 4.90
C TRP A 321 8.76 -3.75 3.77
N ASN A 322 7.98 -4.75 4.16
CA ASN A 322 7.16 -5.55 3.26
C ASN A 322 5.92 -4.76 2.87
N GLN A 323 5.80 -4.41 1.59
CA GLN A 323 4.67 -3.62 1.09
C GLN A 323 3.96 -4.36 -0.06
N PRO A 324 2.64 -4.59 0.04
CA PRO A 324 1.88 -5.21 -1.05
C PRO A 324 1.65 -4.20 -2.19
N LEU A 325 1.93 -4.62 -3.42
CA LEU A 325 1.72 -3.81 -4.60
C LEU A 325 0.23 -3.68 -4.95
N LEU A 326 -0.17 -2.46 -5.32
CA LEU A 326 -1.53 -2.10 -5.75
C LEU A 326 -1.63 -1.94 -7.27
N GLY A 327 -0.61 -1.38 -7.89
CA GLY A 327 -0.65 -1.06 -9.32
C GLY A 327 0.69 -0.62 -9.88
N TYR A 328 0.72 -0.39 -11.19
CA TYR A 328 1.85 0.22 -11.88
C TYR A 328 1.39 1.05 -13.08
N LYS A 329 2.22 2.01 -13.48
CA LYS A 329 2.21 2.65 -14.79
C LYS A 329 3.62 2.55 -15.38
N LEU A 330 3.75 2.15 -16.64
CA LEU A 330 5.03 2.03 -17.32
C LEU A 330 5.03 2.75 -18.66
N THR A 331 6.20 3.29 -19.00
CA THR A 331 6.50 3.93 -20.28
C THR A 331 7.86 3.43 -20.75
N TYR A 332 7.96 2.97 -22.00
CA TYR A 332 9.24 2.56 -22.58
C TYR A 332 9.94 3.77 -23.20
N PHE A 333 11.27 3.73 -23.27
CA PHE A 333 12.04 4.76 -23.93
C PHE A 333 13.29 4.22 -24.60
N ASN A 334 13.81 5.01 -25.55
CA ASN A 334 15.04 4.69 -26.25
C ASN A 334 16.22 5.31 -25.48
N PRO A 335 17.14 4.52 -24.90
CA PRO A 335 18.15 5.06 -23.98
C PRO A 335 19.23 5.91 -24.68
N GLN A 336 19.30 5.88 -26.01
CA GLN A 336 20.19 6.73 -26.81
C GLN A 336 19.58 8.12 -27.11
N THR A 337 18.26 8.16 -27.37
CA THR A 337 17.54 9.35 -27.87
C THR A 337 16.56 9.95 -26.87
N ASN A 338 16.31 9.28 -25.75
CA ASN A 338 15.32 9.58 -24.72
C ASN A 338 13.85 9.59 -25.20
N ARG A 339 13.59 9.25 -26.47
CA ARG A 339 12.24 9.21 -27.02
C ARG A 339 11.40 8.17 -26.30
N ALA A 340 10.24 8.57 -25.80
CA ALA A 340 9.30 7.71 -25.09
C ALA A 340 8.24 7.07 -26.01
N SER A 341 7.76 5.89 -25.65
CA SER A 341 6.63 5.22 -26.31
C SER A 341 5.93 4.24 -25.36
N ASN A 342 4.65 4.02 -25.61
CA ASN A 342 3.90 2.94 -24.99
C ASN A 342 4.16 1.58 -25.63
N ASP A 343 4.75 1.54 -26.82
CA ASP A 343 5.10 0.29 -27.51
C ASP A 343 6.62 0.14 -27.53
N PRO A 344 7.18 -0.91 -26.89
CA PRO A 344 8.61 -1.10 -26.79
C PRO A 344 9.28 -1.23 -28.17
N ASN A 345 8.57 -1.69 -29.21
CA ASN A 345 9.12 -1.81 -30.57
C ASN A 345 9.54 -0.48 -31.17
N ASN A 346 8.89 0.62 -30.78
CA ASN A 346 9.16 1.94 -31.33
C ASN A 346 10.44 2.58 -30.76
N VAL A 347 10.96 2.02 -29.67
CA VAL A 347 12.02 2.63 -28.86
C VAL A 347 13.16 1.68 -28.50
N THR A 348 13.01 0.38 -28.74
CA THR A 348 14.10 -0.59 -28.64
C THR A 348 15.22 -0.24 -29.62
N ILE A 349 16.48 -0.36 -29.17
CA ILE A 349 17.67 -0.05 -29.96
C ILE A 349 18.63 -1.26 -29.98
N ALA A 350 19.28 -1.52 -31.11
CA ALA A 350 20.34 -2.51 -31.19
C ALA A 350 21.52 -2.09 -30.29
N LEU A 351 22.13 -3.03 -29.56
CA LEU A 351 23.26 -2.71 -28.68
C LEU A 351 24.43 -2.08 -29.45
N SER A 352 24.66 -2.49 -30.71
CA SER A 352 25.67 -1.90 -31.58
C SER A 352 25.45 -0.41 -31.88
N GLU A 353 24.23 0.08 -31.72
CA GLU A 353 23.85 1.48 -31.96
C GLU A 353 23.78 2.31 -30.66
N TYR A 354 23.86 1.67 -29.48
CA TYR A 354 23.79 2.35 -28.20
C TYR A 354 25.16 2.93 -27.78
N THR A 355 25.53 4.04 -28.41
CA THR A 355 26.86 4.67 -28.25
C THR A 355 27.15 5.30 -26.88
N LYS A 356 26.12 5.52 -26.05
CA LYS A 356 26.24 6.17 -24.73
C LYS A 356 26.15 5.20 -23.55
N ASP A 357 26.11 3.89 -23.80
CA ASP A 357 25.87 2.86 -22.80
C ASP A 357 26.96 2.85 -21.69
N LYS A 358 26.57 3.31 -20.50
CA LYS A 358 27.42 3.28 -19.30
C LYS A 358 27.59 1.88 -18.75
N PHE A 359 26.74 0.94 -19.14
CA PHE A 359 26.73 -0.43 -18.65
C PHE A 359 27.26 -1.46 -19.66
N SER A 360 27.90 -1.00 -20.74
CA SER A 360 28.34 -1.86 -21.85
C SER A 360 29.22 -3.06 -21.43
N SER A 361 29.99 -2.93 -20.35
CA SER A 361 30.82 -4.01 -19.79
C SER A 361 30.03 -5.06 -18.99
N TYR A 362 28.79 -4.76 -18.59
CA TYR A 362 27.94 -5.61 -17.76
C TYR A 362 26.83 -6.32 -18.54
N ARG A 363 26.56 -5.87 -19.77
CA ARG A 363 25.52 -6.45 -20.64
C ARG A 363 25.77 -7.94 -20.86
N SER A 364 24.69 -8.71 -20.89
CA SER A 364 24.74 -10.12 -21.26
C SER A 364 25.34 -10.30 -22.67
N ALA A 365 26.25 -11.27 -22.82
CA ALA A 365 26.81 -11.62 -24.13
C ALA A 365 25.77 -12.19 -25.12
N ARG A 366 24.55 -12.50 -24.65
CA ARG A 366 23.41 -12.94 -25.49
C ARG A 366 22.43 -11.79 -25.81
N ALA A 367 22.65 -10.60 -25.26
CA ALA A 367 21.81 -9.46 -25.56
C ALA A 367 22.14 -8.93 -26.96
N GLU A 368 21.10 -8.63 -27.73
CA GLU A 368 21.19 -8.07 -29.09
C GLU A 368 20.63 -6.64 -29.13
N SER A 369 19.63 -6.36 -28.30
CA SER A 369 19.00 -5.05 -28.20
C SER A 369 18.65 -4.69 -26.76
N VAL A 370 18.41 -3.40 -26.54
CA VAL A 370 18.08 -2.82 -25.24
C VAL A 370 16.91 -1.84 -25.37
N VAL A 371 16.12 -1.74 -24.31
CA VAL A 371 15.03 -0.76 -24.19
C VAL A 371 14.99 -0.23 -22.77
N GLY A 372 14.85 1.09 -22.62
CA GLY A 372 14.68 1.74 -21.34
C GLY A 372 13.23 1.66 -20.86
N VAL A 373 13.03 1.63 -19.55
CA VAL A 373 11.72 1.59 -18.90
C VAL A 373 11.70 2.59 -17.77
N GLU A 374 10.69 3.48 -17.79
CA GLU A 374 10.22 4.17 -16.60
C GLU A 374 9.03 3.37 -16.05
N MET A 375 9.08 3.00 -14.78
CA MET A 375 7.96 2.33 -14.10
C MET A 375 7.64 3.06 -12.79
N ILE A 376 6.41 3.55 -12.69
CA ILE A 376 5.82 4.03 -11.45
C ILE A 376 5.05 2.87 -10.84
N VAL A 377 5.35 2.52 -9.60
CA VAL A 377 4.67 1.46 -8.85
C VAL A 377 3.88 2.07 -7.71
N GLU A 378 2.61 1.68 -7.57
CA GLU A 378 1.76 1.99 -6.43
C GLU A 378 1.78 0.83 -5.44
N TYR A 379 1.96 1.12 -4.16
CA TYR A 379 1.95 0.12 -3.08
C TYR A 379 1.24 0.65 -1.84
N MET A 380 0.69 -0.25 -1.05
CA MET A 380 0.03 0.12 0.20
C MET A 380 1.08 0.51 1.24
N VAL A 381 0.78 1.50 2.08
CA VAL A 381 1.61 1.89 3.24
C VAL A 381 0.84 1.79 4.54
N GLU A 382 1.57 1.84 5.65
CA GLU A 382 0.99 1.69 6.98
C GLU A 382 0.02 2.83 7.31
N THR A 383 -1.03 2.48 8.05
CA THR A 383 -1.95 3.46 8.64
C THR A 383 -2.07 3.22 10.14
N ASN A 384 -2.41 4.25 10.90
CA ASN A 384 -2.63 4.09 12.33
C ASN A 384 -3.93 3.28 12.58
N PRO A 385 -3.91 2.30 13.50
CA PRO A 385 -5.11 1.56 13.85
C PRO A 385 -6.12 2.48 14.54
N THR A 386 -7.42 2.19 14.40
CA THR A 386 -8.50 3.07 14.90
C THR A 386 -9.65 2.26 15.50
N HIS A 387 -10.54 2.93 16.24
CA HIS A 387 -11.84 2.39 16.65
C HIS A 387 -12.95 2.83 15.69
N ARG A 388 -12.65 2.97 14.39
CA ARG A 388 -13.65 3.28 13.38
C ARG A 388 -14.61 2.10 13.26
N GLU A 389 -15.90 2.38 13.14
CA GLU A 389 -16.93 1.34 12.99
C GLU A 389 -16.92 0.71 11.58
N TYR A 390 -16.18 1.30 10.64
CA TYR A 390 -16.11 0.85 9.25
C TYR A 390 -14.70 1.01 8.68
N ASP A 391 -14.42 0.27 7.60
CA ASP A 391 -13.20 0.32 6.80
C ASP A 391 -13.55 0.42 5.32
N ALA A 392 -12.68 1.05 4.52
CA ALA A 392 -12.90 1.23 3.09
C ALA A 392 -11.56 1.53 2.38
N PRO A 393 -11.42 1.23 1.08
CA PRO A 393 -10.20 1.51 0.31
C PRO A 393 -9.69 2.96 0.42
N ARG A 394 -10.61 3.94 0.43
CA ARG A 394 -10.27 5.38 0.60
C ARG A 394 -9.64 5.75 1.95
N LEU A 395 -9.58 4.80 2.89
CA LEU A 395 -9.02 5.00 4.23
C LEU A 395 -7.62 4.38 4.36
N ASP A 396 -7.15 3.71 3.31
CA ASP A 396 -5.82 3.15 3.24
C ASP A 396 -4.81 4.20 2.80
N GLY A 397 -3.53 3.97 3.13
CA GLY A 397 -2.43 4.77 2.64
C GLY A 397 -1.85 4.17 1.36
N VAL A 398 -1.59 5.00 0.35
CA VAL A 398 -0.96 4.58 -0.91
C VAL A 398 0.23 5.46 -1.20
N ALA A 399 1.38 4.83 -1.43
CA ALA A 399 2.59 5.49 -1.91
C ALA A 399 2.90 5.08 -3.34
N ARG A 400 3.61 5.96 -4.05
CA ARG A 400 4.10 5.71 -5.40
C ARG A 400 5.61 5.90 -5.44
N VAL A 401 6.30 5.02 -6.13
CA VAL A 401 7.75 5.11 -6.36
C VAL A 401 8.05 4.96 -7.84
N LYS A 402 8.94 5.81 -8.36
CA LYS A 402 9.36 5.78 -9.76
C LYS A 402 10.74 5.15 -9.91
N TYR A 403 10.85 4.16 -10.78
CA TYR A 403 12.10 3.48 -11.14
C TYR A 403 12.45 3.65 -12.61
N TYR A 404 13.76 3.72 -12.88
CA TYR A 404 14.32 3.71 -14.23
C TYR A 404 15.30 2.54 -14.38
N TYR A 405 15.15 1.79 -15.47
CA TYR A 405 16.03 0.66 -15.79
C TYR A 405 16.02 0.33 -17.27
N ASP A 406 17.02 -0.41 -17.72
CA ASP A 406 17.06 -1.04 -19.04
C ASP A 406 16.64 -2.51 -18.97
N LEU A 407 16.07 -2.99 -20.07
CA LEU A 407 15.86 -4.39 -20.35
C LEU A 407 16.74 -4.85 -21.51
N GLU A 408 17.45 -5.95 -21.32
CA GLU A 408 18.25 -6.62 -22.34
C GLU A 408 17.43 -7.70 -23.02
N LEU A 409 17.39 -7.66 -24.35
CA LEU A 409 16.62 -8.59 -25.17
C LEU A 409 17.57 -9.47 -26.02
N ASP A 410 17.29 -10.77 -26.09
CA ASP A 410 17.97 -11.68 -27.01
C ASP A 410 17.43 -11.57 -28.45
N SER A 411 17.97 -12.37 -29.38
CA SER A 411 17.56 -12.37 -30.80
C SER A 411 16.09 -12.71 -31.02
N ASP A 412 15.46 -13.40 -30.08
CA ASP A 412 14.06 -13.80 -30.13
C ASP A 412 13.15 -12.77 -29.43
N GLY A 413 13.72 -11.68 -28.90
CA GLY A 413 13.00 -10.63 -28.16
C GLY A 413 12.65 -11.00 -26.73
N ASN A 414 13.23 -12.07 -26.18
CA ASN A 414 13.03 -12.42 -24.77
C ASN A 414 13.85 -11.50 -23.88
N THR A 415 13.22 -11.00 -22.82
CA THR A 415 13.91 -10.30 -21.75
C THR A 415 14.78 -11.28 -20.95
N ILE A 416 16.10 -11.05 -20.98
CA ILE A 416 17.11 -11.95 -20.41
C ILE A 416 17.98 -11.31 -19.33
N GLY A 417 17.91 -9.99 -19.17
CA GLY A 417 18.70 -9.21 -18.22
C GLY A 417 18.29 -7.73 -18.24
N GLY A 418 19.05 -6.89 -17.56
CA GLY A 418 18.78 -5.48 -17.45
C GLY A 418 19.70 -4.79 -16.46
N GLU A 419 19.70 -3.45 -16.49
CA GLU A 419 20.53 -2.61 -15.62
C GLU A 419 19.71 -1.48 -14.99
N TRP A 420 19.88 -1.25 -13.69
CA TRP A 420 19.22 -0.16 -12.97
C TRP A 420 19.96 1.16 -13.18
N TYR A 421 19.24 2.26 -13.38
CA TYR A 421 19.82 3.61 -13.41
C TYR A 421 19.97 4.25 -12.01
N GLN A 422 19.54 3.54 -10.95
CA GLN A 422 19.67 3.95 -9.55
C GLN A 422 20.03 2.72 -8.71
N ASN A 423 20.99 2.86 -7.78
CA ASN A 423 21.41 1.80 -6.85
C ASN A 423 20.34 1.42 -5.79
N ARG A 424 19.20 2.09 -5.83
CA ARG A 424 18.14 2.02 -4.83
C ARG A 424 16.92 1.48 -5.56
N HIS A 425 16.76 0.17 -5.51
CA HIS A 425 15.71 -0.61 -6.15
C HIS A 425 15.30 -1.75 -5.21
N PRO A 426 14.10 -2.36 -5.35
CA PRO A 426 13.65 -3.37 -4.42
C PRO A 426 14.65 -4.54 -4.32
N ASP A 427 14.96 -4.94 -3.10
CA ASP A 427 15.93 -6.02 -2.83
C ASP A 427 15.37 -7.38 -3.25
N PHE A 428 14.11 -7.65 -2.87
CA PHE A 428 13.43 -8.90 -3.16
C PHE A 428 11.92 -8.73 -3.33
N LEU A 429 11.31 -9.75 -3.92
CA LEU A 429 9.87 -9.89 -4.07
C LEU A 429 9.42 -11.25 -3.52
N TRP A 430 8.24 -11.29 -2.92
CA TRP A 430 7.64 -12.54 -2.49
C TRP A 430 6.12 -12.48 -2.50
N THR A 431 5.47 -13.64 -2.51
CA THR A 431 4.01 -13.74 -2.43
C THR A 431 3.59 -15.11 -1.90
N PRO A 432 2.51 -15.22 -1.11
CA PRO A 432 1.86 -16.50 -0.85
C PRO A 432 1.39 -17.16 -2.15
N THR A 433 1.27 -18.49 -2.20
CA THR A 433 0.63 -19.15 -3.37
C THR A 433 -0.85 -18.77 -3.47
N PRO A 434 -1.50 -18.87 -4.65
CA PRO A 434 -2.90 -18.44 -4.84
C PRO A 434 -3.90 -19.06 -3.88
N ASP A 435 -3.62 -20.29 -3.46
CA ASP A 435 -4.42 -21.11 -2.57
C ASP A 435 -3.87 -21.16 -1.13
N ALA A 436 -2.88 -20.32 -0.82
CA ALA A 436 -2.25 -20.31 0.50
C ALA A 436 -3.25 -19.92 1.58
N ILE A 437 -3.26 -20.70 2.67
CA ILE A 437 -4.02 -20.44 3.88
C ILE A 437 -3.03 -20.51 5.05
N ALA A 438 -2.90 -19.43 5.81
CA ALA A 438 -2.16 -19.41 7.06
C ALA A 438 -2.86 -20.32 8.08
N LYS A 439 -2.26 -21.49 8.37
CA LYS A 439 -2.91 -22.56 9.16
C LYS A 439 -2.23 -22.76 10.51
N SER A 440 -2.93 -22.42 11.59
CA SER A 440 -2.45 -22.63 12.95
C SER A 440 -2.26 -24.11 13.27
N TYR A 441 -1.28 -24.44 14.12
CA TYR A 441 -0.99 -25.81 14.52
C TYR A 441 -2.16 -26.48 15.25
N TYR A 442 -2.91 -25.67 16.00
CA TYR A 442 -4.14 -26.08 16.69
C TYR A 442 -5.28 -25.23 16.15
N ASP A 443 -6.32 -25.90 15.65
CA ASP A 443 -7.40 -25.22 14.96
C ASP A 443 -8.76 -25.89 15.19
N GLY A 444 -9.81 -25.16 14.80
CA GLY A 444 -11.20 -25.57 14.87
C GLY A 444 -11.60 -26.43 13.69
N ALA A 445 -12.56 -27.34 13.92
CA ALA A 445 -13.22 -28.08 12.85
C ALA A 445 -14.69 -27.65 12.75
N GLY A 446 -15.21 -27.54 11.52
CA GLY A 446 -16.57 -27.09 11.25
C GLY A 446 -16.68 -25.59 11.06
N SER A 447 -17.86 -25.04 11.30
CA SER A 447 -18.16 -23.61 11.19
C SER A 447 -18.61 -23.04 12.54
N TRP A 448 -18.41 -21.74 12.74
CA TRP A 448 -18.87 -20.99 13.90
C TRP A 448 -19.59 -19.73 13.41
N ASP A 449 -20.80 -19.47 13.91
CA ASP A 449 -21.48 -18.18 13.76
C ASP A 449 -20.96 -17.24 14.84
N VAL A 450 -20.40 -16.11 14.43
CA VAL A 450 -19.77 -15.12 15.33
C VAL A 450 -20.71 -14.54 16.39
N LYS A 451 -22.03 -14.69 16.21
CA LYS A 451 -23.06 -14.29 17.20
C LYS A 451 -23.19 -15.28 18.36
N ASP A 452 -22.76 -16.52 18.16
CA ASP A 452 -22.76 -17.56 19.16
C ASP A 452 -21.43 -17.62 19.91
N VAL A 453 -21.42 -18.31 21.05
CA VAL A 453 -20.17 -18.59 21.78
C VAL A 453 -19.31 -19.54 20.95
N VAL A 454 -18.00 -19.25 20.86
CA VAL A 454 -17.03 -20.14 20.19
C VAL A 454 -17.17 -21.58 20.71
N PRO A 455 -17.24 -22.60 19.82
CA PRO A 455 -17.42 -23.99 20.22
C PRO A 455 -16.41 -24.42 21.29
N GLU A 456 -16.86 -25.18 22.29
CA GLU A 456 -16.00 -25.66 23.38
C GLU A 456 -14.79 -26.47 22.86
N SER A 457 -14.99 -27.25 21.79
CA SER A 457 -13.92 -28.01 21.13
C SER A 457 -12.85 -27.12 20.48
N TRP A 458 -13.16 -25.85 20.19
CA TRP A 458 -12.21 -24.87 19.69
C TRP A 458 -11.55 -24.14 20.85
N ARG A 459 -12.37 -23.67 21.82
CA ARG A 459 -11.89 -22.96 23.03
C ARG A 459 -10.85 -23.74 23.82
N THR A 460 -11.03 -25.06 23.96
CA THR A 460 -10.06 -25.93 24.64
C THR A 460 -8.72 -26.06 23.91
N LYS A 461 -8.68 -25.81 22.59
CA LYS A 461 -7.46 -25.82 21.77
C LYS A 461 -6.82 -24.44 21.63
N ALA A 462 -7.59 -23.36 21.77
CA ALA A 462 -7.10 -22.00 21.55
C ALA A 462 -5.83 -21.67 22.36
N PRO A 463 -5.70 -22.01 23.67
CA PRO A 463 -4.46 -21.76 24.40
C PRO A 463 -3.24 -22.51 23.83
N SER A 464 -3.46 -23.68 23.22
CA SER A 464 -2.38 -24.44 22.56
C SER A 464 -1.94 -23.76 21.26
N ALA A 465 -2.85 -23.17 20.49
CA ALA A 465 -2.51 -22.33 19.34
C ALA A 465 -1.76 -21.07 19.80
N SER A 466 -2.30 -20.38 20.80
CA SER A 466 -1.72 -19.17 21.38
C SER A 466 -0.32 -19.40 21.90
N HIS A 467 0.01 -20.60 22.42
CA HIS A 467 1.37 -20.93 22.83
C HIS A 467 2.40 -20.85 21.69
N TYR A 468 1.98 -21.00 20.43
CA TYR A 468 2.84 -20.77 19.25
C TYR A 468 2.72 -19.35 18.69
N SER A 469 2.19 -18.42 19.48
CA SER A 469 1.86 -17.04 19.07
C SER A 469 0.82 -16.97 17.95
N GLN A 470 0.05 -18.03 17.74
CA GLN A 470 -0.94 -18.12 16.66
C GLN A 470 -2.37 -17.98 17.24
N PRO A 471 -3.17 -17.02 16.77
CA PRO A 471 -4.62 -17.17 16.91
C PRO A 471 -5.07 -18.37 16.05
N MET A 472 -6.21 -18.98 16.36
CA MET A 472 -6.76 -20.07 15.55
C MET A 472 -7.24 -19.55 14.18
N THR A 473 -6.79 -20.18 13.08
CA THR A 473 -7.23 -19.87 11.71
C THR A 473 -8.75 -19.84 11.60
N SER A 474 -9.46 -20.83 12.15
CA SER A 474 -10.91 -20.95 12.04
C SER A 474 -11.66 -19.77 12.67
N ILE A 475 -11.12 -19.19 13.75
CA ILE A 475 -11.71 -18.02 14.42
C ILE A 475 -11.42 -16.77 13.59
N VAL A 476 -10.17 -16.56 13.18
CA VAL A 476 -9.77 -15.40 12.36
C VAL A 476 -10.57 -15.37 11.05
N SER A 477 -10.64 -16.50 10.32
CA SER A 477 -11.42 -16.60 9.09
C SER A 477 -12.91 -16.30 9.31
N ALA A 478 -13.50 -16.76 10.42
CA ALA A 478 -14.90 -16.46 10.73
C ALA A 478 -15.15 -14.97 11.01
N LEU A 479 -14.25 -14.32 11.77
CA LEU A 479 -14.31 -12.88 12.03
C LEU A 479 -14.18 -12.08 10.72
N PHE A 480 -13.21 -12.43 9.87
CA PHE A 480 -13.04 -11.78 8.57
C PHE A 480 -14.26 -11.96 7.66
N ALA A 481 -14.81 -13.18 7.57
CA ALA A 481 -16.01 -13.46 6.77
C ALA A 481 -17.22 -12.65 7.26
N ALA A 482 -17.43 -12.58 8.58
CA ALA A 482 -18.53 -11.79 9.15
C ALA A 482 -18.33 -10.27 8.99
N ALA A 483 -17.09 -9.79 9.02
CA ALA A 483 -16.75 -8.36 8.90
C ALA A 483 -16.79 -7.88 7.44
N SER A 484 -16.62 -8.79 6.48
CA SER A 484 -16.54 -8.49 5.05
C SER A 484 -17.86 -8.70 4.30
N SER A 485 -18.88 -9.32 4.93
CA SER A 485 -20.17 -9.57 4.31
C SER A 485 -20.82 -8.28 3.81
N GLU A 486 -21.19 -8.23 2.52
CA GLU A 486 -21.82 -7.06 1.91
C GLU A 486 -23.22 -6.74 2.47
N ASP A 487 -23.86 -7.72 3.12
CA ASP A 487 -25.23 -7.63 3.64
C ASP A 487 -25.43 -6.51 4.68
N ASP A 488 -24.36 -5.98 5.28
CA ASP A 488 -24.38 -4.76 6.10
C ASP A 488 -23.34 -3.72 5.65
N LYS A 489 -23.07 -3.58 4.33
CA LYS A 489 -22.41 -2.35 3.87
C LYS A 489 -23.24 -1.17 4.40
N PRO A 490 -22.68 -0.20 5.13
CA PRO A 490 -23.35 1.08 5.30
C PRO A 490 -23.69 1.51 3.87
N LYS A 491 -24.98 1.62 3.54
CA LYS A 491 -25.37 2.18 2.24
C LYS A 491 -24.58 3.47 2.13
N GLU A 492 -23.83 3.62 1.05
CA GLU A 492 -23.16 4.88 0.77
C GLU A 492 -24.26 5.92 0.58
N GLU A 493 -24.65 6.59 1.66
CA GLU A 493 -25.74 7.55 1.64
C GLU A 493 -25.20 8.84 1.03
N TRP A 494 -25.68 9.12 -0.18
CA TRP A 494 -25.48 10.41 -0.83
C TRP A 494 -26.57 11.35 -0.34
N HIS A 495 -26.17 12.50 0.16
CA HIS A 495 -27.08 13.46 0.76
C HIS A 495 -27.11 14.75 -0.03
N GLN A 496 -28.21 15.49 0.07
CA GLN A 496 -28.24 16.86 -0.42
C GLN A 496 -27.67 17.81 0.63
N LEU A 497 -26.90 18.79 0.18
CA LEU A 497 -26.55 19.95 1.00
C LEU A 497 -27.56 21.05 0.71
N VAL A 498 -28.41 21.37 1.68
CA VAL A 498 -29.50 22.32 1.53
C VAL A 498 -29.32 23.56 2.38
N THR A 499 -29.76 24.70 1.85
CA THR A 499 -29.99 25.90 2.66
C THR A 499 -31.42 25.89 3.21
N ASN A 500 -31.72 26.73 4.22
CA ASN A 500 -33.06 26.91 4.80
C ASN A 500 -34.16 27.28 3.76
N GLY A 501 -33.80 27.65 2.52
CA GLY A 501 -34.69 28.12 1.47
C GLY A 501 -34.88 27.15 0.28
N SER A 502 -34.75 25.83 0.48
CA SER A 502 -34.93 24.78 -0.56
C SER A 502 -33.93 24.82 -1.74
N GLN A 503 -32.78 25.46 -1.56
CA GLN A 503 -31.69 25.44 -2.53
C GLN A 503 -30.64 24.41 -2.13
N CYS A 504 -30.17 23.65 -3.11
CA CYS A 504 -29.18 22.59 -3.03
C CYS A 504 -27.85 23.04 -3.62
N LEU A 505 -26.76 22.47 -3.09
CA LEU A 505 -25.47 22.49 -3.76
C LEU A 505 -25.56 21.63 -5.04
N ASP A 506 -25.26 22.21 -6.19
CA ASP A 506 -25.55 21.61 -7.50
C ASP A 506 -24.34 21.77 -8.43
N VAL A 507 -23.81 20.68 -8.98
CA VAL A 507 -22.78 20.74 -10.03
C VAL A 507 -23.45 21.15 -11.35
N GLU A 508 -22.93 22.19 -12.00
CA GLU A 508 -23.44 22.70 -13.27
C GLU A 508 -23.72 21.57 -14.27
N ALA A 509 -24.95 21.53 -14.79
CA ALA A 509 -25.34 20.51 -15.75
C ALA A 509 -24.56 20.65 -17.07
N GLY A 510 -23.86 19.58 -17.47
CA GLY A 510 -22.99 19.55 -18.63
C GLY A 510 -22.02 18.36 -18.54
N PRO A 511 -20.88 18.39 -19.26
CA PRO A 511 -19.77 17.50 -18.96
C PRO A 511 -19.30 17.73 -17.51
N TYR A 512 -19.28 16.68 -16.70
CA TYR A 512 -18.83 16.73 -15.31
C TYR A 512 -17.32 16.51 -15.25
N ASN A 513 -16.56 17.58 -15.45
CA ASN A 513 -15.09 17.54 -15.52
C ASN A 513 -14.49 18.47 -14.46
N ALA A 514 -13.17 18.37 -14.27
CA ALA A 514 -12.41 19.39 -13.54
C ALA A 514 -12.71 20.79 -14.11
N GLY A 515 -12.94 21.77 -13.23
CA GLY A 515 -13.38 23.12 -13.58
C GLY A 515 -14.90 23.33 -13.62
N SER A 516 -15.72 22.28 -13.50
CA SER A 516 -17.18 22.42 -13.47
C SER A 516 -17.62 23.25 -12.27
N ARG A 517 -18.44 24.29 -12.50
CA ARG A 517 -18.85 25.25 -11.47
C ARG A 517 -19.95 24.70 -10.58
N ILE A 518 -20.02 25.26 -9.37
CA ILE A 518 -21.02 24.88 -8.38
C ILE A 518 -22.06 25.99 -8.22
N TYR A 519 -23.33 25.57 -8.29
CA TYR A 519 -24.51 26.40 -8.29
C TYR A 519 -25.35 26.17 -7.05
N SER A 520 -26.09 27.21 -6.66
CA SER A 520 -27.15 27.11 -5.66
C SER A 520 -28.43 27.00 -6.45
N TRP A 521 -28.94 25.79 -6.58
CA TRP A 521 -30.05 25.49 -7.46
C TRP A 521 -31.24 24.91 -6.70
N HIS A 522 -32.44 24.97 -7.27
CA HIS A 522 -33.60 24.37 -6.64
C HIS A 522 -33.38 22.88 -6.45
N CYS A 523 -33.68 22.37 -5.26
CA CYS A 523 -33.47 20.95 -5.00
C CYS A 523 -34.43 20.08 -5.83
N HIS A 524 -33.89 19.10 -6.56
CA HIS A 524 -34.62 18.18 -7.44
C HIS A 524 -34.16 16.72 -7.34
N ASN A 525 -33.25 16.39 -6.43
CA ASN A 525 -32.71 15.03 -6.18
C ASN A 525 -31.93 14.41 -7.34
N GLY A 526 -31.55 15.19 -8.35
CA GLY A 526 -30.63 14.74 -9.39
C GLY A 526 -29.26 14.40 -8.81
N ASP A 527 -28.55 13.48 -9.45
CA ASP A 527 -27.23 13.00 -8.98
C ASP A 527 -26.20 14.15 -8.85
N ASN A 528 -26.33 15.21 -9.63
CA ASN A 528 -25.48 16.40 -9.53
C ASN A 528 -25.75 17.26 -8.28
N GLN A 529 -26.75 16.92 -7.47
CA GLN A 529 -27.05 17.53 -6.17
C GLN A 529 -26.74 16.63 -4.98
N LEU A 530 -26.19 15.45 -5.26
CA LEU A 530 -25.91 14.43 -4.28
C LEU A 530 -24.43 14.47 -3.95
N TRP A 531 -24.12 14.66 -2.68
CA TRP A 531 -22.78 14.92 -2.18
C TRP A 531 -22.41 13.99 -1.04
N LYS A 532 -21.09 13.80 -0.88
CA LYS A 532 -20.51 13.04 0.21
C LYS A 532 -19.30 13.78 0.74
N LEU A 533 -19.27 13.99 2.05
CA LEU A 533 -18.08 14.45 2.76
C LEU A 533 -17.30 13.23 3.25
N ASN A 534 -16.06 13.07 2.82
CA ASN A 534 -15.21 11.98 3.28
C ASN A 534 -14.45 12.34 4.58
N ALA A 535 -13.73 11.39 5.15
CA ALA A 535 -12.99 11.58 6.40
C ALA A 535 -11.81 12.56 6.28
N LEU A 536 -11.32 12.79 5.05
CA LEU A 536 -10.29 13.78 4.73
C LEU A 536 -10.86 15.20 4.63
N GLY A 537 -12.17 15.37 4.79
CA GLY A 537 -12.86 16.64 4.63
C GLY A 537 -13.16 16.99 3.17
N GLN A 538 -12.89 16.11 2.20
CA GLN A 538 -13.19 16.40 0.81
C GLN A 538 -14.67 16.13 0.53
N LEU A 539 -15.30 17.06 -0.18
CA LEU A 539 -16.69 16.96 -0.59
C LEU A 539 -16.75 16.53 -2.07
N THR A 540 -17.28 15.36 -2.36
CA THR A 540 -17.39 14.78 -3.72
C THR A 540 -18.84 14.73 -4.17
N SER A 541 -19.10 14.85 -5.47
CA SER A 541 -20.44 14.76 -6.04
C SER A 541 -20.68 13.39 -6.68
N LYS A 542 -21.91 12.89 -6.65
CA LYS A 542 -22.24 11.57 -7.21
C LYS A 542 -22.01 11.47 -8.71
N VAL A 543 -22.15 12.57 -9.44
CA VAL A 543 -21.90 12.60 -10.90
C VAL A 543 -20.42 12.61 -11.27
N ALA A 544 -19.54 12.92 -10.32
CA ALA A 544 -18.09 12.95 -10.50
C ALA A 544 -17.41 12.56 -9.17
N PRO A 545 -17.46 11.27 -8.78
CA PRO A 545 -16.99 10.82 -7.48
C PRO A 545 -15.47 10.95 -7.30
N ASP A 546 -14.72 11.06 -8.39
CA ASP A 546 -13.27 11.24 -8.42
C ASP A 546 -12.83 12.71 -8.38
N LEU A 547 -13.78 13.66 -8.33
CA LEU A 547 -13.53 15.09 -8.25
C LEU A 547 -14.05 15.69 -6.94
N CYS A 548 -13.31 16.65 -6.41
CA CYS A 548 -13.50 17.24 -5.10
C CYS A 548 -13.89 18.72 -5.21
N LEU A 549 -14.77 19.18 -4.32
CA LEU A 549 -15.12 20.58 -4.18
C LEU A 549 -13.88 21.40 -3.81
N ASP A 550 -13.54 22.38 -4.64
CA ASP A 550 -12.34 23.20 -4.49
C ASP A 550 -12.69 24.70 -4.48
N GLN A 551 -11.85 25.49 -3.84
CA GLN A 551 -11.86 26.94 -3.89
C GLN A 551 -10.64 27.44 -4.69
N ASP A 552 -10.88 28.13 -5.80
CA ASP A 552 -9.88 28.97 -6.48
C ASP A 552 -10.29 30.46 -6.41
N GLY A 553 -9.50 31.26 -5.70
CA GLY A 553 -9.84 32.66 -5.41
C GLY A 553 -11.17 32.76 -4.66
N ILE A 554 -12.20 33.33 -5.29
CA ILE A 554 -13.56 33.36 -4.74
C ILE A 554 -14.49 32.31 -5.35
N ASN A 555 -14.05 31.60 -6.39
CA ASN A 555 -14.86 30.65 -7.14
C ASN A 555 -14.88 29.30 -6.44
N ILE A 556 -15.93 28.53 -6.71
CA ILE A 556 -16.08 27.15 -6.24
C ILE A 556 -16.36 26.25 -7.45
N THR A 557 -15.50 25.25 -7.64
CA THR A 557 -15.56 24.26 -8.71
C THR A 557 -15.40 22.85 -8.14
N ILE A 558 -15.59 21.82 -8.96
CA ILE A 558 -15.00 20.50 -8.70
C ILE A 558 -13.70 20.35 -9.49
N GLU A 559 -12.66 19.85 -8.84
CA GLU A 559 -11.32 19.63 -9.42
C GLU A 559 -10.80 18.22 -9.09
N GLU A 560 -9.66 17.84 -9.67
CA GLU A 560 -8.98 16.61 -9.26
C GLU A 560 -8.69 16.65 -7.75
N CYS A 561 -9.04 15.57 -7.06
CA CYS A 561 -8.91 15.51 -5.61
C CYS A 561 -7.44 15.56 -5.17
N ASP A 562 -7.11 16.49 -4.28
CA ASP A 562 -5.81 16.62 -3.66
C ASP A 562 -5.92 16.93 -2.15
N MET A 563 -4.78 17.09 -1.48
CA MET A 563 -4.71 17.38 -0.04
C MET A 563 -4.55 18.87 0.28
N SER A 564 -4.92 19.76 -0.65
CA SER A 564 -4.86 21.21 -0.45
C SER A 564 -5.87 21.66 0.61
N ASP A 565 -5.57 22.79 1.27
CA ASP A 565 -6.48 23.37 2.25
C ASP A 565 -7.74 24.00 1.60
N THR A 566 -7.74 24.19 0.28
CA THR A 566 -8.91 24.67 -0.47
C THR A 566 -9.97 23.58 -0.64
N GLN A 567 -9.57 22.30 -0.65
CA GLN A 567 -10.47 21.13 -0.77
C GLN A 567 -10.87 20.47 0.56
N LYS A 568 -10.29 20.89 1.70
CA LYS A 568 -10.59 20.31 3.03
C LYS A 568 -11.73 21.03 3.74
N TRP A 569 -12.95 20.58 3.55
CA TRP A 569 -14.17 21.12 4.14
C TRP A 569 -14.53 20.46 5.48
N ARG A 570 -15.05 21.27 6.40
CA ARG A 570 -15.60 20.82 7.68
C ARG A 570 -16.81 21.66 8.07
N TRP A 571 -17.62 21.11 8.96
CA TRP A 571 -18.73 21.85 9.57
C TRP A 571 -18.23 22.73 10.70
N ASP A 572 -18.61 24.01 10.66
CA ASP A 572 -18.48 24.95 11.77
C ASP A 572 -19.74 25.80 11.84
N SER A 573 -20.52 25.61 12.92
CA SER A 573 -21.72 26.42 13.19
C SER A 573 -22.71 26.46 11.99
N ASN A 574 -22.97 25.30 11.38
CA ASN A 574 -23.77 25.11 10.15
C ASN A 574 -23.21 25.78 8.88
N GLN A 575 -21.95 26.23 8.90
CA GLN A 575 -21.24 26.66 7.69
C GLN A 575 -20.25 25.59 7.27
N LEU A 576 -20.14 25.38 5.97
CA LEU A 576 -19.13 24.50 5.40
C LEU A 576 -17.85 25.33 5.17
N LYS A 577 -16.82 25.10 6.00
CA LYS A 577 -15.56 25.85 5.98
C LYS A 577 -14.42 25.02 5.45
N ASN A 578 -13.61 25.56 4.55
CA ASN A 578 -12.40 24.89 4.09
C ASN A 578 -11.18 25.15 5.01
N GLY A 579 -10.05 24.51 4.72
CA GLY A 579 -8.80 24.60 5.47
C GLY A 579 -8.23 26.01 5.55
N LEU A 580 -8.50 26.86 4.55
CA LEU A 580 -8.16 28.30 4.56
C LEU A 580 -9.02 29.13 5.54
N GLY A 581 -10.06 28.54 6.14
CA GLY A 581 -11.00 29.22 7.02
C GLY A 581 -12.12 29.98 6.30
N ASN A 582 -12.20 29.86 4.96
CA ASN A 582 -13.31 30.42 4.19
C ASN A 582 -14.52 29.50 4.24
N SER A 583 -15.70 30.11 4.22
CA SER A 583 -16.98 29.43 4.24
C SER A 583 -17.64 29.46 2.86
N LEU A 584 -18.32 28.38 2.52
CA LEU A 584 -19.13 28.28 1.31
C LEU A 584 -20.32 29.25 1.38
N LYS A 585 -20.42 30.13 0.39
CA LYS A 585 -21.38 31.24 0.37
C LYS A 585 -22.24 31.21 -0.87
N ARG A 586 -23.56 31.27 -0.64
CA ARG A 586 -24.55 31.55 -1.68
C ARG A 586 -24.51 33.03 -2.04
N ASN A 587 -24.45 33.32 -3.34
CA ASN A 587 -24.64 34.67 -3.84
C ASN A 587 -26.14 34.94 -4.04
N HIS A 588 -26.64 36.07 -3.53
CA HIS A 588 -28.06 36.42 -3.68
C HIS A 588 -28.40 36.98 -5.07
N ASN A 589 -27.38 37.42 -5.83
CA ASN A 589 -27.54 38.11 -7.11
C ASN A 589 -27.06 37.28 -8.30
N ASN A 590 -26.50 36.09 -8.08
CA ASN A 590 -26.06 35.18 -9.13
C ASN A 590 -26.10 33.73 -8.62
N TRP A 591 -26.26 32.76 -9.51
CA TRP A 591 -26.43 31.35 -9.13
C TRP A 591 -25.14 30.62 -8.71
N PRO A 592 -23.95 30.92 -9.25
CA PRO A 592 -22.70 30.32 -8.80
C PRO A 592 -22.41 30.65 -7.34
N LEU A 593 -21.93 29.65 -6.60
CA LEU A 593 -21.43 29.85 -5.23
C LEU A 593 -20.06 30.50 -5.26
N GLY A 594 -19.70 31.09 -4.12
CA GLY A 594 -18.34 31.53 -3.87
C GLY A 594 -17.86 31.20 -2.46
N ALA A 595 -16.63 31.55 -2.17
CA ALA A 595 -16.03 31.44 -0.85
C ALA A 595 -15.91 32.82 -0.17
N SER A 596 -16.16 32.91 1.14
CA SER A 596 -15.79 34.09 1.92
C SER A 596 -15.69 33.78 3.41
N VAL A 597 -15.10 34.68 4.21
CA VAL A 597 -14.95 34.50 5.67
C VAL A 597 -16.26 34.17 6.39
N GLN A 598 -17.40 34.72 5.93
CA GLN A 598 -18.74 34.40 6.45
C GLN A 598 -19.62 33.78 5.36
N GLY A 599 -20.05 32.54 5.56
CA GLY A 599 -20.78 31.76 4.57
C GLY A 599 -22.28 31.71 4.76
N SER A 600 -22.93 30.94 3.90
CA SER A 600 -24.32 30.55 4.08
C SER A 600 -24.44 29.36 5.02
N HIS A 601 -25.60 29.19 5.64
CA HIS A 601 -25.87 28.01 6.46
C HIS A 601 -26.37 26.86 5.57
N TRP A 602 -25.78 25.68 5.76
CA TRP A 602 -26.05 24.46 5.04
C TRP A 602 -26.43 23.34 6.01
N TYR A 603 -27.19 22.37 5.52
CA TYR A 603 -27.63 21.21 6.27
C TYR A 603 -27.64 20.00 5.35
N TRP A 604 -27.34 18.82 5.90
CA TRP A 604 -27.61 17.57 5.20
C TRP A 604 -29.11 17.31 5.17
N ARG A 605 -29.60 16.85 4.01
CA ARG A 605 -30.97 16.38 3.82
C ARG A 605 -30.97 15.02 3.15
#